data_AF-A0A7S2U6G1-F1
#
_entry.id   AF-A0A7S2U6G1-F1
#
_cell.length_a   1.000
_cell.length_b   1.000
_cell.length_c   1.000
_cell.angle_alpha   90.00
_cell.angle_beta   90.00
_cell.angle_gamma   90.00
#
_symmetry.space_group_name_H-M   'P 1'
#
loop_
_entity.id
_entity.type
_entity.pdbx_description
1 polymer ?
#
loop_
_entity_poly.entity_id
_entity_poly.type
_entity_poly.pdbx_seq_one_letter_code
_entity_poly.pdbx_strand_id
1 'polypeptide(L)'
;MPGFQTILVVLSSLVTTLFDHAIAKNMNGAPGQCKIANSDTFDTDYGDEREYFDVYSKRIKTVYSQVHWIDHGDIPLPEDIVTRFTDGTIMAVTGYEVDQVRMTDSGDEIPVPVTWAYPHHYEAFLLNSKKSRLVKKKVTDTTAKLRMSHGGDEHWMAEVFGVEDDSSTLEIPQVHFFSEGNGGEMRMSYHGYPKNYAQVIESPDTFHVIPMQIDTWNRNMKDATYLPGPLPKSSRIPSEAGYNGLLECPCTDRLPKEWAMTYTLADTGDCTSRVQNATECFAATKQIIPSDQYHIKTVVDEFLPSGCSVSLGEDGSANCYWNTYTTEKESAVRSNEDTKVAGVALGVVNLTVSMAAMDSTDAVQIK
;
A
#
# COMPACT_ATOMS: atom_id res chain seq x y z
N MET A 1 37.61 -74.40 25.17
CA MET A 1 38.43 -73.52 24.31
C MET A 1 37.61 -73.18 23.07
N PRO A 2 37.73 -71.94 22.57
CA PRO A 2 36.67 -71.08 22.00
C PRO A 2 36.39 -71.42 20.53
N GLY A 3 35.36 -70.97 19.84
CA GLY A 3 34.48 -69.81 19.96
C GLY A 3 34.22 -69.34 18.53
N PHE A 4 32.97 -69.28 18.10
CA PHE A 4 32.59 -68.65 16.83
C PHE A 4 31.35 -67.81 17.10
N GLN A 5 31.57 -66.50 17.21
CA GLN A 5 30.53 -65.51 17.31
C GLN A 5 30.46 -64.83 15.94
N THR A 6 29.48 -65.21 15.14
CA THR A 6 29.16 -64.55 13.88
C THR A 6 28.45 -63.25 14.20
N ILE A 7 29.13 -62.12 14.03
CA ILE A 7 28.51 -60.79 14.08
C ILE A 7 27.84 -60.56 12.72
N LEU A 8 26.51 -60.69 12.68
CA LEU A 8 25.69 -60.24 11.56
C LEU A 8 25.33 -58.78 11.82
N VAL A 9 26.01 -57.85 11.14
CA VAL A 9 25.62 -56.43 11.12
C VAL A 9 24.46 -56.29 10.16
N VAL A 10 23.24 -56.24 10.68
CA VAL A 10 22.06 -55.80 9.92
C VAL A 10 22.04 -54.28 9.98
N LEU A 11 22.55 -53.63 8.93
CA LEU A 11 22.27 -52.22 8.64
C LEU A 11 20.79 -52.12 8.24
N SER A 12 19.94 -51.86 9.23
CA SER A 12 18.58 -51.40 9.00
C SER A 12 18.64 -49.94 8.56
N SER A 13 18.49 -49.72 7.26
CA SER A 13 18.24 -48.41 6.68
C SER A 13 16.83 -47.96 7.07
N LEU A 14 16.69 -47.37 8.26
CA LEU A 14 15.47 -46.67 8.65
C LEU A 14 15.44 -45.32 7.92
N VAL A 15 14.97 -45.32 6.67
CA VAL A 15 14.47 -44.10 6.03
C VAL A 15 13.02 -43.95 6.49
N THR A 16 12.84 -43.33 7.64
CA THR A 16 11.55 -42.78 8.08
C THR A 16 11.67 -41.27 8.03
N THR A 17 11.56 -40.70 6.84
CA THR A 17 11.05 -39.33 6.69
C THR A 17 9.55 -39.40 6.97
N LEU A 18 9.21 -39.46 8.26
CA LEU A 18 7.89 -39.08 8.74
C LEU A 18 7.80 -37.56 8.59
N PHE A 19 7.33 -37.11 7.43
CA PHE A 19 6.60 -35.84 7.42
C PHE A 19 5.27 -36.13 8.09
N ASP A 20 5.25 -36.04 9.43
CA ASP A 20 4.01 -35.74 10.15
C ASP A 20 3.59 -34.35 9.66
N HIS A 21 2.84 -34.30 8.55
CA HIS A 21 1.94 -33.20 8.31
C HIS A 21 0.95 -33.29 9.45
N ALA A 22 1.16 -32.48 10.49
CA ALA A 22 0.13 -32.18 11.46
C ALA A 22 -1.16 -31.93 10.65
N ILE A 23 -2.22 -32.69 10.94
CA ILE A 23 -3.49 -32.72 10.17
C ILE A 23 -4.19 -31.38 10.39
N ALA A 24 -3.62 -30.31 9.84
CA ALA A 24 -3.78 -28.90 10.22
C ALA A 24 -4.59 -28.79 11.52
N LYS A 25 -5.65 -28.03 11.62
CA LYS A 25 -6.80 -28.22 12.52
C LYS A 25 -7.65 -27.06 12.06
N ASN A 26 -8.86 -27.31 11.56
CA ASN A 26 -9.76 -26.21 11.20
C ASN A 26 -9.72 -25.17 12.34
N MET A 27 -9.57 -23.88 12.00
CA MET A 27 -9.28 -22.83 12.98
C MET A 27 -10.44 -22.63 13.98
N ASN A 28 -11.61 -23.22 13.72
CA ASN A 28 -12.78 -23.30 14.58
C ASN A 28 -12.85 -24.55 15.50
N GLY A 29 -11.79 -25.35 15.59
CA GLY A 29 -11.58 -26.29 16.69
C GLY A 29 -12.36 -27.60 16.66
N ALA A 30 -13.01 -27.96 15.54
CA ALA A 30 -13.62 -29.28 15.35
C ALA A 30 -13.12 -29.93 14.05
N PRO A 31 -12.48 -31.12 14.08
CA PRO A 31 -12.08 -31.84 12.88
C PRO A 31 -13.29 -32.05 11.95
N GLY A 32 -13.18 -31.59 10.71
CA GLY A 32 -14.24 -31.73 9.71
C GLY A 32 -15.45 -30.81 9.87
N GLN A 33 -15.42 -29.82 10.77
CA GLN A 33 -16.51 -28.84 10.91
C GLN A 33 -16.00 -27.42 10.67
N CYS A 34 -16.50 -26.79 9.62
CA CYS A 34 -16.37 -25.36 9.38
C CYS A 34 -17.51 -24.63 10.10
N LYS A 35 -17.26 -24.06 11.29
CA LYS A 35 -18.30 -23.33 12.04
C LYS A 35 -18.22 -21.84 11.75
N ILE A 36 -19.36 -21.21 11.51
CA ILE A 36 -19.46 -19.76 11.58
C ILE A 36 -19.33 -19.34 13.04
N ALA A 37 -18.66 -18.21 13.31
CA ALA A 37 -18.68 -17.62 14.64
C ALA A 37 -20.14 -17.31 15.07
N ASN A 38 -20.48 -17.57 16.34
CA ASN A 38 -21.80 -17.31 16.94
C ASN A 38 -22.98 -18.06 16.31
N SER A 39 -22.76 -19.26 15.78
CA SER A 39 -23.76 -20.00 15.00
C SER A 39 -24.82 -20.75 15.81
N ASP A 40 -25.02 -20.44 17.10
CA ASP A 40 -25.88 -21.22 18.00
C ASP A 40 -27.35 -21.33 17.52
N THR A 41 -27.77 -20.48 16.58
CA THR A 41 -29.15 -20.40 16.06
C THR A 41 -29.29 -20.70 14.56
N PHE A 42 -28.21 -21.04 13.86
CA PHE A 42 -28.24 -21.23 12.40
C PHE A 42 -27.61 -22.57 12.00
N ASP A 43 -28.08 -23.12 10.88
CA ASP A 43 -27.47 -24.31 10.30
C ASP A 43 -26.02 -23.98 9.88
N THR A 44 -25.09 -24.78 10.38
CA THR A 44 -23.65 -24.72 10.06
C THR A 44 -23.21 -25.90 9.22
N ASP A 45 -24.14 -26.74 8.79
CA ASP A 45 -23.87 -27.78 7.82
C ASP A 45 -23.67 -27.15 6.43
N TYR A 46 -22.42 -26.74 6.19
CA TYR A 46 -21.95 -26.36 4.87
C TYR A 46 -21.66 -27.60 4.00
N GLY A 47 -21.97 -28.81 4.44
CA GLY A 47 -21.65 -30.07 3.80
C GLY A 47 -20.53 -30.79 4.54
N ASP A 48 -20.79 -32.05 4.89
CA ASP A 48 -19.85 -32.94 5.56
C ASP A 48 -18.59 -33.22 4.71
N GLU A 49 -17.45 -33.38 5.38
CA GLU A 49 -16.13 -33.77 4.85
C GLU A 49 -15.50 -32.77 3.85
N ARG A 50 -14.85 -31.72 4.38
CA ARG A 50 -14.06 -30.76 3.60
C ARG A 50 -12.56 -30.97 3.81
N GLU A 51 -11.83 -31.08 2.72
CA GLU A 51 -10.37 -30.98 2.71
C GLU A 51 -9.97 -29.50 2.79
N TYR A 52 -8.87 -29.21 3.48
CA TYR A 52 -8.33 -27.86 3.64
C TYR A 52 -6.81 -27.89 3.68
N PHE A 53 -6.20 -26.75 3.39
CA PHE A 53 -4.76 -26.53 3.48
C PHE A 53 -4.51 -25.09 3.93
N ASP A 54 -3.39 -24.87 4.61
CA ASP A 54 -3.00 -23.56 5.11
C ASP A 54 -1.95 -22.92 4.19
N VAL A 55 -2.04 -21.59 4.05
CA VAL A 55 -1.04 -20.78 3.34
C VAL A 55 -0.66 -19.60 4.22
N TYR A 56 0.63 -19.45 4.47
CA TYR A 56 1.13 -18.40 5.35
C TYR A 56 1.62 -17.20 4.55
N SER A 57 1.19 -16.02 4.98
CA SER A 57 1.77 -14.76 4.51
C SER A 57 3.23 -14.60 4.97
N LYS A 58 3.97 -13.66 4.38
CA LYS A 58 5.28 -13.25 4.91
C LYS A 58 5.15 -12.73 6.35
N ARG A 59 6.19 -12.93 7.16
CA ARG A 59 6.20 -12.46 8.56
C ARG A 59 6.01 -10.95 8.63
N ILE A 60 5.05 -10.53 9.44
CA ILE A 60 4.77 -9.11 9.70
C ILE A 60 5.48 -8.68 10.99
N LYS A 61 6.19 -7.56 10.93
CA LYS A 61 6.80 -6.92 12.11
C LYS A 61 6.39 -5.47 12.17
N THR A 62 5.65 -5.13 13.22
CA THR A 62 5.10 -3.79 13.44
C THR A 62 5.47 -3.29 14.83
N VAL A 63 5.27 -1.99 15.03
CA VAL A 63 5.28 -1.35 16.34
C VAL A 63 3.94 -0.68 16.59
N TYR A 64 3.62 -0.38 17.84
CA TYR A 64 2.35 0.24 18.22
C TYR A 64 1.96 1.42 17.32
N SER A 65 0.69 1.46 16.92
CA SER A 65 0.08 2.42 15.99
C SER A 65 0.58 2.36 14.54
N GLN A 66 1.43 1.39 14.18
CA GLN A 66 1.83 1.20 12.78
C GLN A 66 0.71 0.50 12.01
N VAL A 67 0.32 1.10 10.88
CA VAL A 67 -0.47 0.44 9.84
C VAL A 67 0.50 -0.35 8.97
N HIS A 68 0.29 -1.65 8.88
CA HIS A 68 0.93 -2.52 7.91
C HIS A 68 -0.06 -2.76 6.78
N TRP A 69 0.14 -2.07 5.67
CA TRP A 69 -0.59 -2.27 4.43
C TRP A 69 0.43 -2.43 3.30
N ILE A 70 1.00 -3.63 3.23
CA ILE A 70 2.16 -3.92 2.40
C ILE A 70 1.87 -5.16 1.58
N ASP A 71 2.17 -5.09 0.29
CA ASP A 71 2.15 -6.23 -0.61
C ASP A 71 3.16 -7.30 -0.15
N HIS A 72 2.69 -8.52 0.09
CA HIS A 72 3.56 -9.65 0.43
C HIS A 72 4.07 -10.40 -0.80
N GLY A 73 3.69 -10.00 -2.01
CA GLY A 73 4.06 -10.65 -3.26
C GLY A 73 3.55 -12.08 -3.33
N ASP A 74 4.10 -12.81 -4.31
CA ASP A 74 3.70 -14.18 -4.60
C ASP A 74 4.27 -15.15 -3.54
N ILE A 75 3.39 -16.01 -3.04
CA ILE A 75 3.64 -17.05 -2.06
C ILE A 75 3.23 -18.39 -2.70
N PRO A 76 4.13 -19.38 -2.83
CA PRO A 76 3.77 -20.65 -3.41
C PRO A 76 2.75 -21.39 -2.52
N LEU A 77 1.79 -22.06 -3.15
CA LEU A 77 0.94 -23.02 -2.44
C LEU A 77 1.73 -24.25 -2.01
N PRO A 78 1.22 -25.05 -1.05
CA PRO A 78 1.82 -26.32 -0.67
C PRO A 78 2.02 -27.26 -1.88
N GLU A 79 3.17 -27.94 -1.94
CA GLU A 79 3.59 -28.73 -3.11
C GLU A 79 2.59 -29.83 -3.48
N ASP A 80 1.97 -30.46 -2.47
CA ASP A 80 0.94 -31.48 -2.65
C ASP A 80 -0.33 -30.92 -3.30
N ILE A 81 -0.72 -29.69 -2.94
CA ILE A 81 -1.83 -28.98 -3.56
C ILE A 81 -1.52 -28.61 -5.00
N VAL A 82 -0.34 -28.04 -5.27
CA VAL A 82 0.10 -27.71 -6.64
C VAL A 82 0.13 -28.97 -7.51
N THR A 83 0.68 -30.07 -7.01
CA THR A 83 0.77 -31.35 -7.71
C THR A 83 -0.61 -31.91 -8.03
N ARG A 84 -1.56 -31.83 -7.09
CA ARG A 84 -2.93 -32.31 -7.28
C ARG A 84 -3.71 -31.51 -8.33
N PHE A 85 -3.48 -30.21 -8.42
CA PHE A 85 -4.24 -29.31 -9.29
C PHE A 85 -3.48 -28.81 -10.53
N THR A 86 -2.36 -29.43 -10.90
CA THR A 86 -1.59 -29.02 -12.09
C THR A 86 -2.31 -29.31 -13.42
N ASP A 87 -1.79 -28.72 -14.50
CA ASP A 87 -2.06 -29.07 -15.90
C ASP A 87 -3.54 -29.03 -16.35
N GLY A 88 -4.23 -27.92 -16.05
CA GLY A 88 -5.62 -27.69 -16.46
C GLY A 88 -6.65 -28.26 -15.49
N THR A 89 -6.20 -28.82 -14.36
CA THR A 89 -7.11 -29.34 -13.32
C THR A 89 -7.78 -28.18 -12.57
N ILE A 90 -9.07 -28.33 -12.29
CA ILE A 90 -9.89 -27.31 -11.63
C ILE A 90 -9.94 -27.56 -10.13
N MET A 91 -9.64 -26.53 -9.34
CA MET A 91 -9.90 -26.50 -7.90
C MET A 91 -11.24 -25.82 -7.63
N ALA A 92 -12.08 -26.46 -6.80
CA ALA A 92 -13.32 -25.87 -6.28
C ALA A 92 -13.09 -25.38 -4.84
N VAL A 93 -13.03 -24.07 -4.67
CA VAL A 93 -12.94 -23.41 -3.36
C VAL A 93 -14.35 -23.20 -2.82
N THR A 94 -14.65 -23.89 -1.73
CA THR A 94 -15.99 -23.91 -1.12
C THR A 94 -16.08 -23.00 0.12
N GLY A 95 -14.95 -22.39 0.51
CA GLY A 95 -14.83 -21.35 1.50
C GLY A 95 -13.41 -21.22 2.03
N TYR A 96 -13.19 -20.34 2.99
CA TYR A 96 -11.88 -20.09 3.58
C TYR A 96 -12.01 -19.59 5.04
N GLU A 97 -10.91 -19.66 5.77
CA GLU A 97 -10.74 -19.10 7.12
C GLU A 97 -9.47 -18.26 7.12
N VAL A 98 -9.44 -17.22 7.96
CA VAL A 98 -8.25 -16.40 8.14
C VAL A 98 -7.97 -16.28 9.63
N ASP A 99 -6.70 -16.42 10.00
CA ASP A 99 -6.24 -16.02 11.32
C ASP A 99 -4.89 -15.29 11.26
N GLN A 100 -4.61 -14.50 12.29
CA GLN A 100 -3.29 -13.93 12.55
C GLN A 100 -2.64 -14.77 13.62
N VAL A 101 -1.56 -15.45 13.26
CA VAL A 101 -0.83 -16.33 14.16
C VAL A 101 0.56 -15.80 14.46
N ARG A 102 1.08 -16.18 15.62
CA ARG A 102 2.49 -15.98 15.98
C ARG A 102 3.09 -17.31 16.40
N MET A 103 4.38 -17.45 16.11
CA MET A 103 5.18 -18.57 16.61
C MET A 103 5.71 -18.22 18.01
N THR A 104 5.57 -19.15 18.96
CA THR A 104 6.23 -19.07 20.26
C THR A 104 7.71 -19.45 20.15
N ASP A 105 8.47 -19.21 21.22
CA ASP A 105 9.87 -19.65 21.29
C ASP A 105 10.01 -21.19 21.24
N SER A 106 8.97 -21.93 21.63
CA SER A 106 8.89 -23.39 21.50
C SER A 106 8.54 -23.87 20.09
N GLY A 107 8.21 -22.95 19.17
CA GLY A 107 7.79 -23.26 17.81
C GLY A 107 6.30 -23.58 17.68
N ASP A 108 5.51 -23.36 18.73
CA ASP A 108 4.05 -23.52 18.67
C ASP A 108 3.42 -22.35 17.94
N GLU A 109 2.43 -22.64 17.12
CA GLU A 109 1.57 -21.64 16.51
C GLU A 109 0.43 -21.28 17.46
N ILE A 110 0.27 -20.00 17.76
CA ILE A 110 -0.83 -19.50 18.58
C ILE A 110 -1.50 -18.28 17.94
N PRO A 111 -2.83 -18.15 18.04
CA PRO A 111 -3.55 -16.96 17.61
C PRO A 111 -3.02 -15.69 18.30
N VAL A 112 -2.85 -14.63 17.53
CA VAL A 112 -2.53 -13.29 18.04
C VAL A 112 -3.81 -12.70 18.62
N PRO A 113 -3.85 -12.17 19.85
CA PRO A 113 -5.05 -11.50 20.33
C PRO A 113 -5.49 -10.35 19.39
N VAL A 114 -6.79 -10.23 19.11
CA VAL A 114 -7.33 -9.12 18.28
C VAL A 114 -7.05 -7.75 18.90
N THR A 115 -6.85 -7.71 20.22
CA THR A 115 -6.43 -6.52 20.99
C THR A 115 -4.96 -6.16 20.77
N TRP A 116 -4.17 -7.02 20.12
CA TRP A 116 -2.76 -6.80 19.83
C TRP A 116 -2.51 -6.41 18.38
N ALA A 117 -3.15 -7.11 17.45
CA ALA A 117 -3.14 -6.79 16.03
C ALA A 117 -4.58 -6.82 15.53
N TYR A 118 -5.04 -5.69 15.03
CA TYR A 118 -6.36 -5.57 14.45
C TYR A 118 -6.25 -5.68 12.92
N PRO A 119 -6.77 -6.74 12.29
CA PRO A 119 -6.92 -6.72 10.84
C PRO A 119 -8.02 -5.71 10.48
N HIS A 120 -7.77 -4.91 9.46
CA HIS A 120 -8.71 -3.88 9.00
C HIS A 120 -9.29 -4.25 7.63
N HIS A 121 -8.41 -4.58 6.68
CA HIS A 121 -8.77 -5.14 5.38
C HIS A 121 -7.83 -6.29 5.06
N TYR A 122 -8.30 -7.24 4.26
CA TYR A 122 -7.41 -8.15 3.55
C TYR A 122 -7.88 -8.28 2.12
N GLU A 123 -6.89 -8.33 1.26
CA GLU A 123 -7.05 -8.59 -0.15
C GLU A 123 -6.10 -9.74 -0.46
N ALA A 124 -6.66 -10.87 -0.84
CA ALA A 124 -5.91 -12.07 -1.16
C ALA A 124 -6.34 -12.62 -2.51
N PHE A 125 -5.37 -13.12 -3.26
CA PHE A 125 -5.57 -13.69 -4.58
C PHE A 125 -5.05 -15.12 -4.60
N LEU A 126 -5.80 -16.01 -5.22
CA LEU A 126 -5.33 -17.30 -5.67
C LEU A 126 -5.13 -17.21 -7.18
N LEU A 127 -3.94 -17.57 -7.65
CA LEU A 127 -3.48 -17.33 -9.00
C LEU A 127 -3.00 -18.63 -9.64
N ASN A 128 -3.30 -18.78 -10.94
CA ASN A 128 -2.52 -19.62 -11.83
C ASN A 128 -1.35 -18.79 -12.38
N SER A 129 -0.15 -18.91 -11.79
CA SER A 129 0.99 -18.07 -12.19
C SER A 129 1.43 -18.26 -13.64
N LYS A 130 1.06 -19.38 -14.28
CA LYS A 130 1.37 -19.68 -15.69
C LYS A 130 0.48 -18.91 -16.66
N LYS A 131 -0.68 -18.43 -16.23
CA LYS A 131 -1.68 -17.73 -17.07
C LYS A 131 -2.17 -16.41 -16.48
N SER A 132 -1.70 -16.03 -15.30
CA SER A 132 -2.13 -14.82 -14.64
C SER A 132 -1.04 -14.24 -13.74
N ARG A 133 -1.14 -12.94 -13.46
CA ARG A 133 -0.27 -12.21 -12.53
C ARG A 133 -0.98 -10.98 -11.99
N LEU A 134 -0.45 -10.42 -10.90
CA LEU A 134 -0.87 -9.11 -10.42
C LEU A 134 0.05 -8.01 -10.96
N VAL A 135 -0.56 -6.92 -11.40
CA VAL A 135 0.13 -5.72 -11.88
C VAL A 135 -0.42 -4.49 -11.18
N LYS A 136 0.45 -3.54 -10.85
CA LYS A 136 0.00 -2.21 -10.43
C LYS A 136 -0.50 -1.44 -11.62
N LYS A 137 -1.73 -0.96 -11.57
CA LYS A 137 -2.30 -0.07 -12.57
C LYS A 137 -2.60 1.29 -11.94
N LYS A 138 -2.32 2.33 -12.71
CA LYS A 138 -2.62 3.71 -12.32
C LYS A 138 -4.13 3.94 -12.31
N VAL A 139 -4.65 4.52 -11.24
CA VAL A 139 -6.05 4.88 -11.08
C VAL A 139 -6.24 6.34 -11.50
N THR A 140 -6.80 6.56 -12.70
CA THR A 140 -7.02 7.91 -13.24
C THR A 140 -8.39 8.47 -12.89
N ASP A 141 -9.36 7.60 -12.59
CA ASP A 141 -10.70 8.02 -12.21
C ASP A 141 -10.72 8.46 -10.74
N THR A 142 -11.22 9.68 -10.48
CA THR A 142 -11.21 10.28 -9.14
C THR A 142 -12.13 9.51 -8.17
N THR A 143 -13.23 8.94 -8.66
CA THR A 143 -14.16 8.16 -7.82
C THR A 143 -13.54 6.83 -7.43
N ALA A 144 -12.92 6.12 -8.38
CA ALA A 144 -12.18 4.90 -8.13
C ALA A 144 -11.01 5.16 -7.17
N LYS A 145 -10.31 6.29 -7.34
CA LYS A 145 -9.21 6.70 -6.46
C LYS A 145 -9.67 6.87 -5.01
N LEU A 146 -10.82 7.49 -4.79
CA LEU A 146 -11.35 7.70 -3.44
C LEU A 146 -11.94 6.42 -2.81
N ARG A 147 -12.55 5.55 -3.61
CA ARG A 147 -13.31 4.40 -3.11
C ARG A 147 -12.56 3.08 -3.08
N MET A 148 -11.62 2.87 -3.98
CA MET A 148 -10.94 1.57 -4.17
C MET A 148 -9.47 1.60 -3.76
N SER A 149 -8.81 2.75 -3.80
CA SER A 149 -7.37 2.87 -3.45
C SER A 149 -7.11 3.77 -2.24
N HIS A 150 -8.16 4.20 -1.51
CA HIS A 150 -8.05 5.12 -0.37
C HIS A 150 -7.21 6.38 -0.68
N GLY A 151 -7.33 6.91 -1.91
CA GLY A 151 -6.57 8.06 -2.39
C GLY A 151 -5.24 7.72 -3.06
N GLY A 152 -4.86 6.44 -3.15
CA GLY A 152 -3.65 5.99 -3.83
C GLY A 152 -3.73 6.13 -5.35
N ASP A 153 -2.61 6.47 -5.99
CA ASP A 153 -2.53 6.62 -7.45
C ASP A 153 -2.49 5.29 -8.21
N GLU A 154 -2.30 4.18 -7.52
CA GLU A 154 -2.17 2.85 -8.10
C GLU A 154 -2.97 1.83 -7.28
N HIS A 155 -3.45 0.79 -7.94
CA HIS A 155 -4.02 -0.40 -7.30
C HIS A 155 -3.51 -1.68 -7.96
N TRP A 156 -3.57 -2.79 -7.24
CA TRP A 156 -3.25 -4.09 -7.79
C TRP A 156 -4.43 -4.64 -8.58
N MET A 157 -4.14 -5.12 -9.79
CA MET A 157 -5.12 -5.75 -10.66
C MET A 157 -4.58 -7.06 -11.21
N ALA A 158 -5.47 -8.05 -11.30
CA ALA A 158 -5.23 -9.26 -12.04
C ALA A 158 -5.12 -8.98 -13.54
N GLU A 159 -4.10 -9.55 -14.17
CA GLU A 159 -3.94 -9.63 -15.61
C GLU A 159 -3.88 -11.11 -15.97
N VAL A 160 -4.76 -11.55 -16.86
CA VAL A 160 -4.78 -12.90 -17.44
C VAL A 160 -4.14 -12.83 -18.81
N PHE A 161 -3.32 -13.82 -19.15
CA PHE A 161 -2.58 -13.89 -20.40
C PHE A 161 -2.51 -15.33 -20.92
N GLY A 162 -2.28 -15.47 -22.23
CA GLY A 162 -2.17 -16.79 -22.86
C GLY A 162 -3.49 -17.56 -22.94
N VAL A 163 -4.62 -16.89 -22.72
CA VAL A 163 -5.95 -17.42 -23.02
C VAL A 163 -6.36 -16.89 -24.39
N GLU A 164 -6.57 -17.78 -25.35
CA GLU A 164 -7.19 -17.41 -26.63
C GLU A 164 -8.66 -17.10 -26.37
N ASP A 165 -9.11 -15.92 -26.83
CA ASP A 165 -10.49 -15.43 -26.71
C ASP A 165 -11.40 -16.24 -27.66
N ASP A 166 -11.57 -17.52 -27.36
CA ASP A 166 -12.58 -18.37 -27.97
C ASP A 166 -13.84 -18.30 -27.10
N SER A 167 -14.67 -17.30 -27.41
CA SER A 167 -16.00 -17.05 -26.84
C SER A 167 -16.97 -18.25 -26.81
N SER A 168 -16.58 -19.43 -27.32
CA SER A 168 -17.39 -20.64 -27.35
C SER A 168 -17.14 -21.63 -26.20
N THR A 169 -16.14 -21.41 -25.34
CA THR A 169 -15.90 -22.24 -24.13
C THR A 169 -16.17 -21.45 -22.85
N LEU A 170 -16.78 -22.10 -21.85
CA LEU A 170 -16.85 -21.55 -20.49
C LEU A 170 -15.42 -21.46 -19.95
N GLU A 171 -14.83 -20.27 -20.04
CA GLU A 171 -13.48 -20.02 -19.57
C GLU A 171 -13.44 -20.19 -18.05
N ILE A 172 -12.67 -21.17 -17.58
CA ILE A 172 -12.46 -21.36 -16.14
C ILE A 172 -11.57 -20.20 -15.66
N PRO A 173 -11.95 -19.49 -14.57
CA PRO A 173 -11.18 -18.39 -14.04
C PRO A 173 -9.73 -18.79 -13.73
N GLN A 174 -8.79 -17.90 -14.09
CA GLN A 174 -7.35 -18.06 -13.80
C GLN A 174 -6.94 -17.35 -12.51
N VAL A 175 -7.82 -16.50 -11.99
CA VAL A 175 -7.62 -15.71 -10.78
C VAL A 175 -8.88 -15.78 -9.94
N HIS A 176 -8.67 -15.93 -8.64
CA HIS A 176 -9.72 -15.84 -7.65
C HIS A 176 -9.33 -14.78 -6.61
N PHE A 177 -10.28 -13.93 -6.21
CA PHE A 177 -10.04 -12.80 -5.30
C PHE A 177 -10.91 -12.91 -4.05
N PHE A 178 -10.26 -12.95 -2.89
CA PHE A 178 -10.86 -12.88 -1.57
C PHE A 178 -10.65 -11.48 -1.01
N SER A 179 -11.72 -10.75 -0.75
CA SER A 179 -11.66 -9.42 -0.17
C SER A 179 -12.82 -9.18 0.75
N GLU A 180 -12.52 -8.79 1.98
CA GLU A 180 -13.53 -8.35 2.93
C GLU A 180 -13.01 -7.13 3.71
N GLY A 181 -13.93 -6.22 3.98
CA GLY A 181 -13.72 -5.03 4.80
C GLY A 181 -14.24 -5.18 6.23
N ASN A 182 -14.45 -6.42 6.69
CA ASN A 182 -15.10 -6.75 7.96
C ASN A 182 -14.13 -6.80 9.16
N GLY A 183 -12.94 -6.21 9.06
CA GLY A 183 -12.07 -5.96 10.21
C GLY A 183 -11.69 -7.19 11.03
N GLY A 184 -11.77 -7.07 12.36
CA GLY A 184 -11.43 -8.13 13.31
C GLY A 184 -12.32 -9.36 13.20
N GLU A 185 -13.55 -9.20 12.69
CA GLU A 185 -14.62 -10.18 12.67
C GLU A 185 -14.36 -11.32 11.67
N MET A 186 -13.46 -11.11 10.70
CA MET A 186 -13.02 -12.15 9.76
C MET A 186 -12.21 -13.26 10.44
N ARG A 187 -11.61 -12.97 11.60
CA ARG A 187 -10.64 -13.87 12.21
C ARG A 187 -11.32 -15.05 12.87
N MET A 188 -10.79 -16.24 12.61
CA MET A 188 -11.37 -17.49 13.10
C MET A 188 -12.86 -17.57 12.76
N SER A 189 -13.25 -17.02 11.61
CA SER A 189 -14.61 -17.09 11.09
C SER A 189 -14.55 -17.86 9.78
N TYR A 190 -15.49 -18.78 9.59
CA TYR A 190 -15.63 -19.48 8.34
C TYR A 190 -16.40 -18.67 7.30
N HIS A 191 -15.75 -18.38 6.17
CA HIS A 191 -16.33 -17.69 5.01
C HIS A 191 -16.70 -18.73 3.94
N GLY A 192 -17.85 -19.38 4.13
CA GLY A 192 -18.30 -20.51 3.32
C GLY A 192 -19.35 -20.20 2.27
N TYR A 193 -19.30 -20.94 1.16
CA TYR A 193 -20.39 -20.99 0.19
C TYR A 193 -21.45 -22.03 0.60
N PRO A 194 -22.75 -21.75 0.36
CA PRO A 194 -23.82 -22.73 0.59
C PRO A 194 -23.57 -24.05 -0.15
N LYS A 195 -24.22 -25.12 0.30
CA LYS A 195 -24.15 -26.43 -0.36
C LYS A 195 -24.43 -26.31 -1.86
N ASN A 196 -23.59 -26.98 -2.67
CA ASN A 196 -23.59 -26.96 -4.15
C ASN A 196 -23.10 -25.64 -4.78
N TYR A 197 -22.52 -24.73 -4.02
CA TYR A 197 -21.84 -23.54 -4.53
C TYR A 197 -20.34 -23.61 -4.24
N ALA A 198 -19.54 -23.17 -5.20
CA ALA A 198 -18.09 -23.06 -5.08
C ALA A 198 -17.60 -21.97 -6.04
N GLN A 199 -16.43 -21.41 -5.73
CA GLN A 199 -15.65 -20.64 -6.69
C GLN A 199 -14.63 -21.59 -7.31
N VAL A 200 -14.52 -21.57 -8.63
CA VAL A 200 -13.60 -22.46 -9.36
C VAL A 200 -12.42 -21.69 -9.92
N ILE A 201 -11.25 -22.33 -9.91
CA ILE A 201 -10.02 -21.80 -10.49
C ILE A 201 -9.25 -22.94 -11.17
N GLU A 202 -8.69 -22.67 -12.34
CA GLU A 202 -7.83 -23.62 -13.04
C GLU A 202 -6.40 -23.55 -12.50
N SER A 203 -5.83 -24.70 -12.16
CA SER A 203 -4.42 -24.89 -11.80
C SER A 203 -3.78 -23.80 -10.94
N PRO A 204 -4.36 -23.48 -9.78
CA PRO A 204 -3.77 -22.51 -8.87
C PRO A 204 -2.45 -23.05 -8.32
N ASP A 205 -1.43 -22.20 -8.27
CA ASP A 205 -0.11 -22.52 -7.72
C ASP A 205 0.44 -21.44 -6.79
N THR A 206 -0.22 -20.28 -6.75
CA THR A 206 0.27 -19.10 -6.08
C THR A 206 -0.83 -18.44 -5.27
N PHE A 207 -0.53 -18.10 -4.02
CA PHE A 207 -1.29 -17.20 -3.18
C PHE A 207 -0.59 -15.84 -3.12
N HIS A 208 -1.36 -14.76 -3.14
CA HIS A 208 -0.81 -13.41 -3.02
C HIS A 208 -1.69 -12.63 -2.05
N VAL A 209 -1.11 -11.89 -1.12
CA VAL A 209 -1.90 -11.19 -0.10
C VAL A 209 -1.33 -9.81 0.21
N ILE A 210 -2.23 -8.85 0.39
CA ILE A 210 -1.93 -7.47 0.76
C ILE A 210 -2.67 -7.20 2.07
N PRO A 211 -2.17 -7.71 3.21
CA PRO A 211 -2.88 -7.55 4.47
C PRO A 211 -2.79 -6.10 4.92
N MET A 212 -3.93 -5.54 5.35
CA MET A 212 -4.00 -4.29 6.08
C MET A 212 -4.30 -4.59 7.55
N GLN A 213 -3.31 -4.41 8.42
CA GLN A 213 -3.47 -4.57 9.85
C GLN A 213 -2.87 -3.42 10.63
N ILE A 214 -3.40 -3.19 11.82
CA ILE A 214 -3.01 -2.11 12.70
C ILE A 214 -2.52 -2.71 14.01
N ASP A 215 -1.32 -2.31 14.37
CA ASP A 215 -0.73 -2.74 15.63
C ASP A 215 -1.32 -1.94 16.80
N THR A 216 -2.18 -2.60 17.57
CA THR A 216 -2.89 -2.01 18.70
C THR A 216 -2.36 -2.49 20.04
N TRP A 217 -1.34 -3.35 20.05
CA TRP A 217 -0.79 -3.92 21.28
C TRP A 217 -0.09 -2.86 22.12
N ASN A 218 -0.70 -2.46 23.23
CA ASN A 218 -0.01 -1.70 24.24
C ASN A 218 1.01 -2.61 24.95
N ARG A 219 2.30 -2.50 24.60
CA ARG A 219 3.37 -3.37 25.15
C ARG A 219 3.56 -3.25 26.66
N ASN A 220 2.99 -2.23 27.30
CA ASN A 220 2.96 -2.13 28.76
C ASN A 220 1.97 -3.13 29.39
N MET A 221 1.04 -3.67 28.60
CA MET A 221 0.14 -4.74 28.97
C MET A 221 0.78 -6.09 28.68
N LYS A 222 0.79 -6.97 29.69
CA LYS A 222 1.39 -8.31 29.59
C LYS A 222 0.43 -9.36 29.03
N ASP A 223 -0.85 -9.04 28.96
CA ASP A 223 -1.93 -9.94 28.58
C ASP A 223 -2.75 -9.39 27.40
N ALA A 224 -3.76 -10.15 27.00
CA ALA A 224 -4.69 -9.78 25.94
C ALA A 224 -5.74 -8.75 26.38
N THR A 225 -5.65 -8.22 27.61
CA THR A 225 -6.63 -7.29 28.16
C THR A 225 -6.65 -6.03 27.31
N TYR A 226 -7.84 -5.71 26.79
CA TYR A 226 -8.03 -4.51 26.01
C TYR A 226 -7.87 -3.28 26.91
N LEU A 227 -6.90 -2.42 26.56
CA LEU A 227 -6.74 -1.10 27.17
C LEU A 227 -6.60 -0.09 26.04
N PRO A 228 -7.47 0.94 25.94
CA PRO A 228 -7.29 2.01 24.96
C PRO A 228 -5.92 2.65 25.19
N GLY A 229 -5.02 2.43 24.22
CA GLY A 229 -3.61 2.81 24.30
C GLY A 229 -3.36 4.14 23.61
N PRO A 230 -2.14 4.71 23.72
CA PRO A 230 -1.90 6.10 23.36
C PRO A 230 -2.43 6.41 21.95
N LEU A 231 -3.31 7.39 21.85
CA LEU A 231 -3.86 7.82 20.59
C LEU A 231 -2.94 8.91 20.00
N PRO A 232 -2.85 9.02 18.66
CA PRO A 232 -2.23 10.19 18.03
C PRO A 232 -2.85 11.48 18.57
N LYS A 233 -2.08 12.56 18.69
CA LYS A 233 -2.60 13.87 19.16
C LYS A 233 -3.77 14.38 18.32
N SER A 234 -3.84 13.96 17.06
CA SER A 234 -4.92 14.28 16.11
C SER A 234 -6.20 13.47 16.34
N SER A 235 -6.16 12.41 17.14
CA SER A 235 -7.34 11.61 17.45
C SER A 235 -8.36 12.47 18.19
N ARG A 236 -9.59 12.48 17.67
CA ARG A 236 -10.72 13.22 18.25
C ARG A 236 -11.55 12.37 19.20
N ILE A 237 -11.10 11.14 19.47
CA ILE A 237 -11.84 10.18 20.26
C ILE A 237 -11.68 10.52 21.74
N PRO A 238 -12.79 10.66 22.50
CA PRO A 238 -12.74 10.87 23.95
C PRO A 238 -12.00 9.74 24.66
N SER A 239 -11.34 10.05 25.78
CA SER A 239 -10.64 9.05 26.61
C SER A 239 -11.55 7.93 27.12
N GLU A 240 -12.87 8.19 27.20
CA GLU A 240 -13.88 7.28 27.74
C GLU A 240 -14.62 6.47 26.67
N ALA A 241 -14.22 6.57 25.40
CA ALA A 241 -14.97 5.96 24.29
C ALA A 241 -15.04 4.43 24.34
N GLY A 242 -14.19 3.77 25.13
CA GLY A 242 -14.22 2.32 25.31
C GLY A 242 -13.68 1.51 24.13
N TYR A 243 -13.22 2.16 23.06
CA TYR A 243 -12.57 1.54 21.90
C TYR A 243 -11.31 2.31 21.48
N ASN A 244 -10.47 1.67 20.65
CA ASN A 244 -9.17 2.24 20.27
C ASN A 244 -9.40 2.99 18.96
N GLY A 245 -9.19 4.29 18.96
CA GLY A 245 -9.32 5.09 17.75
C GLY A 245 -8.43 4.66 16.59
N LEU A 246 -7.37 3.91 16.88
CA LEU A 246 -6.54 3.27 15.87
C LEU A 246 -7.30 2.28 14.98
N LEU A 247 -8.41 1.71 15.44
CA LEU A 247 -9.22 0.74 14.67
C LEU A 247 -9.88 1.37 13.44
N GLU A 248 -10.13 2.68 13.49
CA GLU A 248 -10.79 3.48 12.44
C GLU A 248 -9.81 4.03 11.40
N CYS A 249 -8.67 3.36 11.19
CA CYS A 249 -7.60 3.81 10.29
C CYS A 249 -7.24 5.29 10.43
N PRO A 250 -6.86 5.78 11.62
CA PRO A 250 -6.51 7.17 11.75
C PRO A 250 -5.27 7.43 10.91
N CYS A 251 -5.30 8.53 10.15
CA CYS A 251 -4.12 9.09 9.51
C CYS A 251 -2.99 9.17 10.55
N THR A 252 -1.98 8.32 10.41
CA THR A 252 -0.80 8.38 11.27
C THR A 252 0.06 9.58 10.86
N ASP A 253 0.62 10.28 11.84
CA ASP A 253 1.63 11.32 11.64
C ASP A 253 3.04 10.74 11.40
N ARG A 254 3.17 9.41 11.46
CA ARG A 254 4.44 8.70 11.30
C ARG A 254 4.97 8.69 9.87
N LEU A 255 4.10 8.89 8.88
CA LEU A 255 4.51 9.19 7.52
C LEU A 255 4.56 10.71 7.37
N PRO A 256 5.74 11.32 7.16
CA PRO A 256 5.79 12.75 6.89
C PRO A 256 4.93 13.01 5.64
N LYS A 257 3.93 13.87 5.77
CA LYS A 257 3.23 14.40 4.59
C LYS A 257 4.22 15.30 3.86
N GLU A 258 4.82 14.76 2.81
CA GLU A 258 5.62 15.54 1.87
C GLU A 258 4.66 16.23 0.90
N TRP A 259 4.46 17.53 1.11
CA TRP A 259 3.72 18.35 0.17
C TRP A 259 4.67 18.79 -0.93
N ALA A 260 4.62 18.10 -2.08
CA ALA A 260 5.30 18.56 -3.27
C ALA A 260 4.48 19.68 -3.91
N MET A 261 4.83 20.93 -3.62
CA MET A 261 4.27 22.07 -4.34
C MET A 261 5.06 22.26 -5.64
N THR A 262 4.35 22.41 -6.74
CA THR A 262 4.95 22.74 -8.04
C THR A 262 4.66 24.19 -8.32
N TYR A 263 5.72 24.96 -8.56
CA TYR A 263 5.62 26.36 -8.87
C TYR A 263 5.84 26.60 -10.37
N THR A 264 5.28 27.69 -10.89
CA THR A 264 5.48 28.11 -12.28
C THR A 264 5.81 29.60 -12.36
N LEU A 265 6.50 30.05 -13.42
CA LEU A 265 6.71 31.49 -13.61
C LEU A 265 5.50 32.13 -14.28
N ALA A 266 5.16 33.33 -13.83
CA ALA A 266 4.19 34.20 -14.46
C ALA A 266 4.90 35.45 -15.00
N ASP A 267 4.92 35.57 -16.32
CA ASP A 267 5.41 36.75 -17.03
C ASP A 267 4.34 37.85 -17.13
N THR A 268 3.07 37.50 -16.98
CA THR A 268 1.92 38.40 -17.09
C THR A 268 0.77 38.01 -16.15
N GLY A 269 -0.05 39.01 -15.79
CA GLY A 269 -1.29 38.84 -15.05
C GLY A 269 -1.12 38.53 -13.55
N ASP A 270 -2.23 38.21 -12.90
CA ASP A 270 -2.28 37.86 -11.48
C ASP A 270 -2.12 36.35 -11.25
N CYS A 271 -1.56 36.01 -10.09
CA CYS A 271 -1.46 34.64 -9.62
C CYS A 271 -2.76 34.22 -8.94
N THR A 272 -3.43 33.17 -9.44
CA THR A 272 -4.66 32.61 -8.83
C THR A 272 -4.41 32.08 -7.43
N SER A 273 -3.19 31.60 -7.16
CA SER A 273 -2.69 31.27 -5.83
C SER A 273 -1.32 31.94 -5.70
N ARG A 274 -1.16 32.77 -4.67
CA ARG A 274 0.08 33.50 -4.42
C ARG A 274 0.96 32.69 -3.48
N VAL A 275 2.27 32.70 -3.72
CA VAL A 275 3.28 32.31 -2.73
C VAL A 275 3.04 33.13 -1.45
N GLN A 276 2.95 32.48 -0.30
CA GLN A 276 2.41 33.11 0.92
C GLN A 276 3.47 33.79 1.76
N ASN A 277 4.75 33.40 1.63
CA ASN A 277 5.84 33.94 2.43
C ASN A 277 7.20 33.87 1.72
N ALA A 278 8.17 34.59 2.29
CA ALA A 278 9.55 34.64 1.78
C ALA A 278 10.21 33.25 1.70
N THR A 279 10.02 32.40 2.71
CA THR A 279 10.63 31.06 2.74
C THR A 279 10.15 30.21 1.57
N GLU A 280 8.85 30.23 1.30
CA GLU A 280 8.23 29.55 0.16
C GLU A 280 8.74 30.11 -1.18
N CYS A 281 8.81 31.44 -1.31
CA CYS A 281 9.33 32.13 -2.50
C CYS A 281 10.75 31.69 -2.87
N PHE A 282 11.61 31.62 -1.86
CA PHE A 282 13.01 31.30 -2.04
C PHE A 282 13.22 29.82 -2.37
N ALA A 283 12.42 28.94 -1.79
CA ALA A 283 12.41 27.53 -2.13
C ALA A 283 11.90 27.30 -3.56
N ALA A 284 10.78 27.95 -3.92
CA ALA A 284 10.18 27.90 -5.26
C ALA A 284 11.17 28.36 -6.35
N THR A 285 11.90 29.45 -6.09
CA THR A 285 12.89 29.97 -7.05
C THR A 285 13.97 28.94 -7.37
N LYS A 286 14.52 28.28 -6.35
CA LYS A 286 15.55 27.25 -6.53
C LYS A 286 15.05 26.02 -7.28
N GLN A 287 13.75 25.74 -7.19
CA GLN A 287 13.13 24.63 -7.90
C GLN A 287 12.92 24.94 -9.39
N ILE A 288 12.56 26.17 -9.73
CA ILE A 288 12.21 26.54 -11.11
C ILE A 288 13.41 27.07 -11.90
N ILE A 289 14.27 27.85 -11.26
CA ILE A 289 15.37 28.56 -11.92
C ILE A 289 16.67 27.81 -11.68
N PRO A 290 17.28 27.18 -12.70
CA PRO A 290 18.60 26.57 -12.57
C PRO A 290 19.66 27.67 -12.53
N SER A 291 20.27 27.91 -11.37
CA SER A 291 21.39 28.84 -11.21
C SER A 291 22.35 28.32 -10.14
N ASP A 292 23.64 28.54 -10.33
CA ASP A 292 24.65 28.22 -9.32
C ASP A 292 24.77 29.33 -8.25
N GLN A 293 24.12 30.48 -8.47
CA GLN A 293 24.21 31.65 -7.60
C GLN A 293 22.83 32.26 -7.35
N TYR A 294 22.35 32.13 -6.11
CA TYR A 294 21.07 32.72 -5.69
C TYR A 294 21.31 33.93 -4.77
N HIS A 295 20.80 35.08 -5.16
CA HIS A 295 20.74 36.28 -4.34
C HIS A 295 19.33 36.47 -3.81
N ILE A 296 19.14 36.19 -2.53
CA ILE A 296 17.81 36.13 -1.92
C ILE A 296 17.64 37.31 -0.96
N LYS A 297 16.61 38.14 -1.16
CA LYS A 297 16.36 39.32 -0.33
C LYS A 297 14.88 39.52 -0.01
N THR A 298 14.59 39.99 1.20
CA THR A 298 13.30 40.60 1.53
C THR A 298 13.45 42.10 1.41
N VAL A 299 12.54 42.76 0.69
CA VAL A 299 12.62 44.18 0.34
C VAL A 299 11.29 44.89 0.55
N VAL A 300 11.34 46.21 0.61
CA VAL A 300 10.19 47.11 0.51
C VAL A 300 10.48 48.02 -0.66
N ASP A 301 9.98 47.68 -1.85
CA ASP A 301 10.32 48.37 -3.08
C ASP A 301 9.06 48.59 -3.93
N GLU A 302 8.75 49.83 -4.27
CA GLU A 302 7.56 50.16 -5.05
C GLU A 302 7.67 49.79 -6.54
N PHE A 303 8.88 49.51 -7.01
CA PHE A 303 9.16 49.13 -8.38
C PHE A 303 9.18 47.62 -8.60
N LEU A 304 9.15 46.83 -7.51
CA LEU A 304 9.05 45.38 -7.59
C LEU A 304 7.60 44.92 -7.37
N PRO A 305 7.17 43.80 -7.99
CA PRO A 305 5.87 43.22 -7.71
C PRO A 305 5.73 42.84 -6.23
N SER A 306 4.54 43.04 -5.64
CA SER A 306 4.24 42.57 -4.29
C SER A 306 4.32 41.04 -4.22
N GLY A 307 4.91 40.51 -3.15
CA GLY A 307 5.09 39.06 -2.96
C GLY A 307 6.40 38.55 -3.57
N CYS A 308 6.33 37.41 -4.28
CA CYS A 308 7.51 36.73 -4.81
C CYS A 308 7.85 37.17 -6.24
N SER A 309 9.11 37.56 -6.47
CA SER A 309 9.64 37.81 -7.81
C SER A 309 11.08 37.34 -7.95
N VAL A 310 11.50 37.08 -9.18
CA VAL A 310 12.86 36.68 -9.53
C VAL A 310 13.32 37.41 -10.80
N SER A 311 14.55 37.90 -10.80
CA SER A 311 15.24 38.34 -12.01
C SER A 311 16.50 37.52 -12.25
N LEU A 312 16.85 37.32 -13.51
CA LEU A 312 18.08 36.64 -13.91
C LEU A 312 19.13 37.70 -14.27
N GLY A 313 20.30 37.62 -13.63
CA GLY A 313 21.46 38.43 -13.97
C GLY A 313 22.13 37.94 -15.26
N GLU A 314 22.88 38.83 -15.92
CA GLU A 314 23.65 38.50 -17.12
C GLU A 314 24.72 37.43 -16.88
N ASP A 315 25.18 37.31 -15.64
CA ASP A 315 26.11 36.28 -15.16
C ASP A 315 25.45 34.93 -14.88
N GLY A 316 24.13 34.81 -15.12
CA GLY A 316 23.34 33.63 -14.80
C GLY A 316 22.92 33.52 -13.34
N SER A 317 23.18 34.54 -12.51
CA SER A 317 22.70 34.59 -11.13
C SER A 317 21.17 34.77 -11.07
N ALA A 318 20.52 34.14 -10.10
CA ALA A 318 19.09 34.31 -9.84
C ALA A 318 18.89 35.25 -8.63
N ASN A 319 18.34 36.43 -8.88
CA ASN A 319 18.01 37.42 -7.87
C ASN A 319 16.55 37.28 -7.46
N CYS A 320 16.29 36.67 -6.31
CA CYS A 320 14.96 36.45 -5.77
C CYS A 320 14.60 37.48 -4.71
N TYR A 321 13.41 38.06 -4.83
CA TYR A 321 12.89 39.09 -3.96
C TYR A 321 11.55 38.68 -3.37
N TRP A 322 11.44 38.78 -2.04
CA TRP A 322 10.16 38.84 -1.35
C TRP A 322 9.86 40.29 -1.01
N ASN A 323 8.94 40.90 -1.75
CA ASN A 323 8.59 42.31 -1.58
C ASN A 323 7.34 42.45 -0.69
N THR A 324 7.50 43.13 0.44
CA THR A 324 6.39 43.39 1.37
C THR A 324 5.70 44.74 1.10
N TYR A 325 6.01 45.41 -0.01
CA TYR A 325 5.33 46.63 -0.41
C TYR A 325 3.88 46.34 -0.82
N THR A 326 2.92 46.74 0.01
CA THR A 326 1.49 46.63 -0.27
C THR A 326 0.94 47.99 -0.71
N THR A 327 0.60 48.17 -1.99
CA THR A 327 -0.30 49.25 -2.39
C THR A 327 -1.74 48.81 -2.16
N GLU A 328 -2.60 49.70 -1.65
CA GLU A 328 -4.06 49.45 -1.56
C GLU A 328 -4.73 49.19 -2.94
N LYS A 329 -3.98 49.33 -4.04
CA LYS A 329 -4.32 48.82 -5.37
C LYS A 329 -3.43 47.63 -5.69
N GLU A 330 -4.04 46.46 -5.78
CA GLU A 330 -3.39 45.21 -6.10
C GLU A 330 -2.64 45.26 -7.44
N SER A 331 -1.50 44.56 -7.46
CA SER A 331 -0.74 44.00 -8.58
C SER A 331 -1.24 44.36 -9.99
N ALA A 332 -0.69 45.42 -10.56
CA ALA A 332 -0.56 45.51 -12.00
C ALA A 332 0.93 45.46 -12.32
N VAL A 333 1.38 44.37 -12.95
CA VAL A 333 2.66 44.33 -13.67
C VAL A 333 2.70 45.55 -14.58
N ARG A 334 3.53 46.54 -14.26
CA ARG A 334 3.85 47.60 -15.20
C ARG A 334 4.91 47.04 -16.13
N SER A 335 4.49 46.44 -17.23
CA SER A 335 5.38 46.19 -18.36
C SER A 335 5.84 47.56 -18.88
N ASN A 336 7.10 47.92 -18.64
CA ASN A 336 7.72 48.93 -19.49
C ASN A 336 7.85 48.29 -20.89
N GLU A 337 7.58 49.06 -21.95
CA GLU A 337 7.37 48.59 -23.33
C GLU A 337 8.61 47.93 -24.01
N ASP A 338 9.66 47.61 -23.27
CA ASP A 338 10.93 47.07 -23.79
C ASP A 338 11.21 45.59 -23.42
N THR A 339 10.30 44.90 -22.72
CA THR A 339 10.50 43.49 -22.36
C THR A 339 10.43 42.60 -23.61
N LYS A 340 11.56 42.06 -24.06
CA LYS A 340 11.61 40.99 -25.08
C LYS A 340 11.98 39.65 -24.45
N VAL A 341 11.26 38.65 -24.90
CA VAL A 341 11.19 37.28 -24.38
C VAL A 341 12.32 36.41 -24.92
N ALA A 342 12.98 35.65 -24.04
CA ALA A 342 13.88 34.56 -24.40
C ALA A 342 13.17 33.19 -24.32
N GLY A 343 12.22 32.96 -25.23
CA GLY A 343 11.66 31.64 -25.57
C GLY A 343 10.85 30.88 -24.51
N VAL A 344 10.07 29.90 -24.99
CA VAL A 344 9.29 28.94 -24.20
C VAL A 344 10.06 27.63 -24.13
N ALA A 345 10.32 27.12 -22.92
CA ALA A 345 10.82 25.76 -22.72
C ALA A 345 9.65 24.84 -22.35
N LEU A 346 9.23 24.01 -23.31
CA LEU A 346 8.61 22.72 -23.00
C LEU A 346 9.68 21.66 -23.27
N GLY A 347 10.04 20.90 -22.25
CA GLY A 347 11.00 19.82 -22.40
C GLY A 347 10.70 18.63 -21.50
N VAL A 348 10.42 17.49 -22.12
CA VAL A 348 11.27 16.32 -21.93
C VAL A 348 12.39 16.47 -22.99
N VAL A 349 13.38 17.30 -22.65
CA VAL A 349 14.67 17.59 -23.31
C VAL A 349 14.70 17.78 -24.85
N ASN A 350 14.85 19.03 -25.31
CA ASN A 350 16.01 19.44 -26.13
C ASN A 350 16.13 20.97 -26.19
N LEU A 351 17.29 21.47 -25.76
CA LEU A 351 17.65 22.88 -25.65
C LEU A 351 18.46 23.29 -26.89
N THR A 352 18.08 24.37 -27.56
CA THR A 352 19.00 25.12 -28.44
C THR A 352 18.91 26.60 -28.07
N VAL A 353 20.00 27.14 -27.53
CA VAL A 353 20.14 28.56 -27.21
C VAL A 353 20.93 29.22 -28.34
N SER A 354 20.39 30.30 -28.90
CA SER A 354 21.19 31.29 -29.62
C SER A 354 20.90 32.67 -29.02
N MET A 355 21.91 33.26 -28.40
CA MET A 355 21.87 34.62 -27.86
C MET A 355 22.11 35.66 -28.95
N ALA A 356 21.32 36.72 -28.94
CA ALA A 356 21.77 38.03 -29.36
C ALA A 356 21.35 39.06 -28.30
N ALA A 357 22.37 39.78 -27.81
CA ALA A 357 22.42 40.76 -26.73
C ALA A 357 21.10 41.44 -26.31
N MET A 358 20.81 41.43 -25.00
CA MET A 358 19.91 42.39 -24.34
C MET A 358 20.46 42.79 -22.97
N ASP A 359 20.34 44.09 -22.68
CA ASP A 359 20.75 44.80 -21.46
C ASP A 359 19.99 44.32 -20.22
N SER A 360 20.71 44.24 -19.09
CA SER A 360 20.22 44.05 -17.72
C SER A 360 19.02 44.93 -17.32
N THR A 361 17.95 44.34 -16.75
CA THR A 361 17.24 44.77 -15.49
C THR A 361 15.86 44.15 -15.17
N ASP A 362 15.26 43.22 -15.94
CA ASP A 362 13.84 42.84 -15.73
C ASP A 362 13.56 41.65 -14.76
N ALA A 363 12.44 41.73 -13.99
CA ALA A 363 11.99 40.74 -13.00
C ALA A 363 10.62 40.08 -13.34
N VAL A 364 10.46 38.79 -13.01
CA VAL A 364 9.30 37.92 -13.31
C VAL A 364 8.69 37.36 -12.01
N GLN A 365 7.38 37.12 -11.94
CA GLN A 365 6.73 36.56 -10.74
C GLN A 365 6.78 35.02 -10.69
N ILE A 366 6.83 34.45 -9.49
CA ILE A 366 6.73 33.01 -9.24
C ILE A 366 5.35 32.68 -8.63
N LYS A 367 4.64 31.72 -9.24
CA LYS A 367 3.35 31.14 -8.84
C LYS A 367 3.53 29.88 -8.04
#